data_AF-A0AAE4FC95-F1
#
_entry.id   AF-A0AAE4FC95-F1
#
_cell.length_a   1.000
_cell.length_b   1.000
_cell.length_c   1.000
_cell.angle_alpha   90.00
_cell.angle_beta   90.00
_cell.angle_gamma   90.00
#
_symmetry.space_group_name_H-M   'P 1'
#
loop_
_entity.id
_entity.type
_entity.pdbx_description
1 polymer ?
#
loop_
_entity_poly.entity_id
_entity_poly.type
_entity_poly.pdbx_seq_one_letter_code
_entity_poly.pdbx_strand_id
1 'polypeptide(L)'
;MHPCVKVGLTKKCYANINHRHTNADRGGVSSRNNSEFEGRCRNMNLMTLPDATAVYNYIYNNCFGGLPFEGQTNHKGDAIRNECVTLFLTSSPTGGNGYMYPDSVCGVAPPPGGICSFTADYPSAILDHGRIPDNEINGNQASQYLRMKCSKDATVRIYSVSDTESRLRLKNNLYSRLTLNGYPLNSSGGGVPVYVRGDYEANALLKSTLETTGPVEAGPFIGNISIIMTID
;
A
#
# COMPACT_ATOMS: atom_id res chain seq x y z
N MET A 1 13.39 -23.32 -11.94
CA MET A 1 13.06 -24.14 -10.75
C MET A 1 11.56 -24.42 -10.75
N HIS A 2 11.12 -25.66 -10.47
CA HIS A 2 9.71 -26.04 -10.49
C HIS A 2 8.90 -25.25 -9.43
N PRO A 3 7.76 -24.63 -9.77
CA PRO A 3 7.06 -23.69 -8.89
C PRO A 3 6.58 -24.32 -7.59
N CYS A 4 6.10 -25.57 -7.64
CA CYS A 4 5.71 -26.33 -6.45
C CYS A 4 6.88 -26.57 -5.48
N VAL A 5 8.08 -26.84 -6.00
CA VAL A 5 9.27 -27.03 -5.16
C VAL A 5 9.72 -25.70 -4.55
N LYS A 6 9.58 -24.59 -5.30
CA LYS A 6 9.90 -23.24 -4.81
C LYS A 6 9.06 -22.82 -3.60
N VAL A 7 7.82 -23.32 -3.50
CA VAL A 7 6.95 -23.12 -2.32
C VAL A 7 7.06 -24.24 -1.27
N GLY A 8 8.02 -25.17 -1.42
CA GLY A 8 8.28 -26.24 -0.44
C GLY A 8 7.40 -27.48 -0.57
N LEU A 9 6.65 -27.64 -1.68
CA LEU A 9 5.87 -28.85 -1.97
C LEU A 9 6.72 -29.88 -2.72
N THR A 10 6.68 -31.14 -2.29
CA THR A 10 7.61 -32.18 -2.80
C THR A 10 6.95 -33.46 -3.32
N LYS A 11 5.68 -33.72 -3.01
CA LYS A 11 4.97 -34.95 -3.45
C LYS A 11 3.69 -34.69 -4.23
N LYS A 12 2.96 -33.66 -3.83
CA LYS A 12 1.66 -33.29 -4.39
C LYS A 12 1.59 -31.78 -4.52
N CYS A 13 1.07 -31.31 -5.64
CA CYS A 13 0.90 -29.89 -5.91
C CYS A 13 -0.33 -29.70 -6.79
N TYR A 14 -1.26 -28.88 -6.33
CA TYR A 14 -2.49 -28.54 -7.04
C TYR A 14 -2.62 -27.03 -7.12
N ALA A 15 -3.10 -26.54 -8.25
CA ALA A 15 -3.39 -25.13 -8.45
C ALA A 15 -4.84 -24.83 -8.08
N ASN A 16 -5.07 -23.66 -7.49
CA ASN A 16 -6.39 -23.13 -7.23
C ASN A 16 -6.43 -21.60 -7.21
N ILE A 17 -7.60 -21.01 -7.44
CA ILE A 17 -7.84 -19.58 -7.24
C ILE A 17 -8.31 -19.36 -5.82
N ASN A 18 -7.52 -18.67 -5.02
CA ASN A 18 -7.79 -18.43 -3.61
C ASN A 18 -7.55 -16.97 -3.28
N HIS A 19 -7.91 -16.58 -2.06
CA HIS A 19 -7.54 -15.30 -1.50
C HIS A 19 -6.58 -15.46 -0.32
N ARG A 20 -5.77 -14.43 -0.09
CA ARG A 20 -4.94 -14.30 1.11
C ARG A 20 -5.84 -14.32 2.34
N HIS A 21 -5.65 -15.32 3.21
CA HIS A 21 -6.43 -15.57 4.42
C HIS A 21 -5.65 -15.29 5.70
N THR A 22 -4.33 -15.05 5.60
CA THR A 22 -3.50 -14.57 6.71
C THR A 22 -2.44 -13.59 6.20
N ASN A 23 -1.82 -12.83 7.11
CA ASN A 23 -0.70 -11.93 6.77
C ASN A 23 0.57 -12.65 6.30
N ALA A 24 0.61 -13.98 6.33
CA ALA A 24 1.73 -14.81 5.88
C ALA A 24 1.57 -15.33 4.44
N ASP A 25 0.78 -14.63 3.62
CA ASP A 25 0.52 -14.94 2.20
C ASP A 25 -0.04 -16.35 1.98
N ARG A 26 -0.85 -16.83 2.94
CA ARG A 26 -1.48 -18.15 2.91
C ARG A 26 -2.92 -18.08 2.44
N GLY A 27 -3.29 -19.03 1.60
CA GLY A 27 -4.65 -19.15 1.07
C GLY A 27 -5.63 -19.72 2.08
N GLY A 28 -6.91 -19.42 1.90
CA GLY A 28 -8.02 -20.04 2.63
C GLY A 28 -8.24 -21.50 2.22
N VAL A 29 -9.39 -22.06 2.60
CA VAL A 29 -9.75 -23.46 2.28
C VAL A 29 -10.14 -23.60 0.81
N SER A 30 -9.41 -24.45 0.06
CA SER A 30 -9.56 -24.53 -1.40
C SER A 30 -10.90 -25.11 -1.88
N SER A 31 -11.62 -25.85 -1.03
CA SER A 31 -12.96 -26.36 -1.38
C SER A 31 -14.03 -25.27 -1.54
N ARG A 32 -13.71 -24.02 -1.20
CA ARG A 32 -14.59 -22.85 -1.34
C ARG A 32 -14.19 -21.95 -2.52
N ASN A 33 -13.27 -22.43 -3.35
CA ASN A 33 -12.77 -21.71 -4.52
C ASN A 33 -13.75 -21.79 -5.70
N ASN A 34 -13.44 -21.04 -6.76
CA ASN A 34 -14.23 -21.01 -7.98
C ASN A 34 -14.40 -22.43 -8.57
N SER A 35 -15.65 -22.89 -8.68
CA SER A 35 -15.98 -24.25 -9.10
C SER A 35 -15.58 -24.57 -10.55
N GLU A 36 -15.50 -23.56 -11.41
CA GLU A 36 -15.08 -23.73 -12.81
C GLU A 36 -13.58 -24.01 -12.91
N PHE A 37 -12.75 -23.18 -12.26
CA PHE A 37 -11.31 -23.41 -12.19
C PHE A 37 -11.00 -24.76 -11.52
N GLU A 38 -11.62 -25.02 -10.38
CA GLU A 38 -11.46 -26.28 -9.64
C GLU A 38 -11.90 -27.48 -10.49
N GLY A 39 -13.02 -27.38 -11.19
CA GLY A 39 -13.53 -28.44 -12.07
C GLY A 39 -12.53 -28.86 -13.15
N ARG A 40 -11.77 -27.89 -13.67
CA ARG A 40 -10.74 -28.11 -14.71
C ARG A 40 -9.39 -28.54 -14.13
N CYS A 41 -9.04 -28.09 -12.93
CA CYS A 41 -7.67 -28.18 -12.41
C CYS A 41 -7.47 -29.23 -11.30
N ARG A 42 -8.49 -29.54 -10.50
CA ARG A 42 -8.36 -30.30 -9.23
C ARG A 42 -7.77 -31.72 -9.36
N ASN A 43 -7.88 -32.31 -10.55
CA ASN A 43 -7.44 -33.69 -10.81
C ASN A 43 -5.99 -33.77 -11.31
N MET A 44 -5.32 -32.63 -11.53
CA MET A 44 -3.95 -32.60 -12.01
C MET A 44 -2.94 -32.36 -10.88
N ASN A 45 -2.11 -33.35 -10.62
CA ASN A 45 -0.92 -33.15 -9.79
C ASN A 45 0.17 -32.49 -10.62
N LEU A 46 0.40 -31.19 -10.39
CA LEU A 46 1.38 -30.39 -11.13
C LEU A 46 2.83 -30.89 -10.95
N MET A 47 3.13 -31.65 -9.89
CA MET A 47 4.45 -32.29 -9.71
C MET A 47 4.80 -33.31 -10.81
N THR A 48 3.81 -33.74 -11.60
CA THR A 48 4.03 -34.65 -12.73
C THR A 48 4.55 -33.94 -13.98
N LEU A 49 4.49 -32.61 -14.01
CA LEU A 49 4.97 -31.81 -15.13
C LEU A 49 6.49 -31.58 -15.03
N PRO A 50 7.20 -31.57 -16.17
CA PRO A 50 8.66 -31.61 -16.18
C PRO A 50 9.33 -30.34 -15.65
N ASP A 51 8.71 -29.17 -15.88
CA ASP A 51 9.31 -27.88 -15.55
C ASP A 51 8.27 -26.77 -15.31
N ALA A 52 8.77 -25.58 -14.99
CA ALA A 52 7.94 -24.41 -14.71
C ALA A 52 7.10 -23.95 -15.92
N THR A 53 7.61 -24.11 -17.14
CA THR A 53 6.91 -23.72 -18.38
C THR A 53 5.73 -24.66 -18.62
N ALA A 54 5.91 -25.96 -18.42
CA ALA A 54 4.84 -26.94 -18.53
C ALA A 54 3.75 -26.70 -17.47
N VAL A 55 4.13 -26.38 -16.23
CA VAL A 55 3.17 -26.01 -15.18
C VAL A 55 2.38 -24.76 -15.57
N TYR A 56 3.07 -23.70 -15.99
CA TYR A 56 2.42 -22.46 -16.44
C TYR A 56 1.45 -22.72 -17.60
N ASN A 57 1.90 -23.40 -18.65
CA ASN A 57 1.08 -23.71 -19.82
C ASN A 57 -0.14 -24.58 -19.46
N TYR A 58 0.02 -25.54 -18.56
CA TYR A 58 -1.11 -26.35 -18.10
C TYR A 58 -2.14 -25.49 -17.39
N ILE A 59 -1.72 -24.67 -16.43
CA ILE A 59 -2.61 -23.80 -15.65
C ILE A 59 -3.31 -22.79 -16.57
N TYR A 60 -2.56 -22.13 -17.46
CA TYR A 60 -3.08 -21.14 -18.39
C TYR A 60 -4.10 -21.73 -19.37
N ASN A 61 -3.74 -22.82 -20.06
CA ASN A 61 -4.58 -23.37 -21.13
C ASN A 61 -5.73 -24.22 -20.61
N ASN A 62 -5.56 -24.92 -19.47
CA ASN A 62 -6.55 -25.88 -18.98
C ASN A 62 -7.32 -25.35 -17.77
N CYS A 63 -6.62 -24.83 -16.76
CA CYS A 63 -7.28 -24.45 -15.52
C CYS A 63 -8.06 -23.14 -15.68
N PHE A 64 -7.46 -22.11 -16.28
CA PHE A 64 -8.16 -20.89 -16.65
C PHE A 64 -9.05 -21.10 -17.88
N GLY A 65 -8.57 -21.85 -18.88
CA GLY A 65 -9.28 -22.05 -20.16
C GLY A 65 -9.45 -20.77 -20.97
N GLY A 66 -8.54 -19.80 -20.79
CA GLY A 66 -8.59 -18.46 -21.36
C GLY A 66 -8.51 -17.37 -20.29
N LEU A 67 -7.86 -16.25 -20.60
CA LEU A 67 -7.87 -15.04 -19.79
C LEU A 67 -8.59 -13.90 -20.55
N PRO A 68 -9.22 -12.94 -19.85
CA PRO A 68 -9.30 -12.81 -18.38
C PRO A 68 -10.22 -13.86 -17.73
N PHE A 69 -9.89 -14.23 -16.49
CA PHE A 69 -10.69 -15.14 -15.68
C PHE A 69 -11.33 -14.35 -14.54
N GLU A 70 -12.64 -14.45 -14.39
CA GLU A 70 -13.43 -13.62 -13.47
C GLU A 70 -14.24 -14.48 -12.49
N GLY A 71 -14.52 -13.93 -11.32
CA GLY A 71 -15.32 -14.59 -10.30
C GLY A 71 -15.42 -13.78 -9.02
N GLN A 72 -16.20 -14.29 -8.07
CA GLN A 72 -16.38 -13.69 -6.75
C GLN A 72 -15.99 -14.68 -5.66
N THR A 73 -15.39 -14.16 -4.59
CA THR A 73 -15.08 -14.92 -3.37
C THR A 73 -15.36 -14.06 -2.16
N ASN A 74 -15.69 -14.69 -1.04
CA ASN A 74 -15.95 -14.01 0.22
C ASN A 74 -14.93 -14.44 1.25
N HIS A 75 -14.23 -13.47 1.82
CA HIS A 75 -13.34 -13.72 2.93
C HIS A 75 -14.13 -13.72 4.25
N LYS A 76 -14.00 -14.81 5.02
CA LYS A 76 -14.55 -14.95 6.37
C LYS A 76 -13.44 -15.38 7.32
N GLY A 77 -12.89 -14.44 8.09
CA GLY A 77 -11.73 -14.65 8.96
C GLY A 77 -11.25 -13.32 9.56
N ASP A 78 -9.97 -13.27 9.94
CA ASP A 78 -9.35 -12.05 10.44
C ASP A 78 -9.43 -10.91 9.41
N ALA A 79 -9.50 -9.67 9.87
CA ALA A 79 -9.40 -8.52 8.98
C ALA A 79 -7.97 -8.42 8.40
N ILE A 80 -7.85 -8.50 7.07
CA ILE A 80 -6.56 -8.41 6.37
C ILE A 80 -6.53 -7.08 5.60
N ARG A 81 -5.49 -6.27 5.83
CA ARG A 81 -5.35 -4.95 5.20
C ARG A 81 -5.05 -5.00 3.70
N ASN A 82 -4.47 -6.10 3.23
CA ASN A 82 -4.08 -6.33 1.83
C ASN A 82 -4.77 -7.59 1.31
N GLU A 83 -6.09 -7.51 1.12
CA GLU A 83 -6.82 -8.59 0.46
C GLU A 83 -6.30 -8.77 -0.98
N CYS A 84 -6.23 -10.03 -1.39
CA CYS A 84 -5.58 -10.41 -2.62
C CYS A 84 -6.22 -11.70 -3.09
N VAL A 85 -6.71 -11.73 -4.34
CA VAL A 85 -7.14 -12.95 -5.02
C VAL A 85 -6.09 -13.28 -6.06
N THR A 86 -5.54 -14.49 -6.01
CA THR A 86 -4.54 -14.93 -6.98
C THR A 86 -4.54 -16.45 -7.11
N LEU A 87 -3.58 -16.96 -7.89
CA LEU A 87 -3.25 -18.36 -8.00
C LEU A 87 -2.47 -18.83 -6.76
N PHE A 88 -2.92 -19.94 -6.17
CA PHE A 88 -2.27 -20.62 -5.06
C PHE A 88 -1.89 -22.06 -5.42
N LEU A 89 -0.87 -22.57 -4.75
CA LEU A 89 -0.39 -23.94 -4.82
C LEU A 89 -0.60 -24.64 -3.47
N THR A 90 -1.21 -25.82 -3.49
CA THR A 90 -1.53 -26.61 -2.30
C THR A 90 -1.06 -28.06 -2.41
N SER A 91 -0.87 -28.73 -1.27
CA SER A 91 -0.55 -30.17 -1.22
C SER A 91 -1.78 -31.07 -1.42
N SER A 92 -2.99 -30.50 -1.40
CA SER A 92 -4.27 -31.17 -1.56
C SER A 92 -5.24 -30.28 -2.36
N PRO A 93 -6.07 -30.85 -3.25
CA PRO A 93 -7.05 -30.07 -4.02
C PRO A 93 -8.08 -29.34 -3.14
N THR A 94 -8.36 -29.86 -1.94
CA THR A 94 -9.37 -29.30 -1.02
C THR A 94 -8.77 -28.71 0.26
N GLY A 95 -7.45 -28.69 0.38
CA GLY A 95 -6.75 -28.23 1.59
C GLY A 95 -6.78 -26.71 1.78
N GLY A 96 -6.60 -26.25 3.01
CA GLY A 96 -6.32 -24.84 3.33
C GLY A 96 -4.82 -24.54 3.38
N ASN A 97 -4.47 -23.28 3.69
CA ASN A 97 -3.09 -22.81 3.86
C ASN A 97 -2.19 -22.96 2.62
N GLY A 98 -2.79 -22.81 1.43
CA GLY A 98 -2.05 -22.79 0.17
C GLY A 98 -1.00 -21.69 0.14
N TYR A 99 0.02 -21.87 -0.69
CA TYR A 99 1.08 -20.89 -0.94
C TYR A 99 0.71 -20.07 -2.16
N MET A 100 0.87 -18.74 -2.13
CA MET A 100 0.78 -17.95 -3.36
C MET A 100 1.73 -18.53 -4.42
N TYR A 101 1.28 -18.58 -5.67
CA TYR A 101 2.13 -19.02 -6.77
C TYR A 101 3.40 -18.15 -6.80
N PRO A 102 4.60 -18.73 -6.97
CA PRO A 102 5.84 -17.97 -6.92
C PRO A 102 5.83 -16.76 -7.84
N ASP A 103 6.30 -15.62 -7.33
CA ASP A 103 6.43 -14.37 -8.07
C ASP A 103 5.08 -13.80 -8.58
N SER A 104 3.95 -14.32 -8.09
CA SER A 104 2.64 -13.73 -8.38
C SER A 104 2.54 -12.33 -7.79
N VAL A 105 2.27 -11.37 -8.66
CA VAL A 105 1.98 -9.99 -8.26
C VAL A 105 0.48 -9.91 -8.03
N CYS A 106 0.11 -9.57 -6.81
CA CYS A 106 -1.28 -9.25 -6.52
C CYS A 106 -1.49 -7.75 -6.67
N GLY A 107 -2.46 -7.36 -7.48
CA GLY A 107 -3.04 -6.03 -7.35
C GLY A 107 -3.58 -5.92 -5.93
N VAL A 108 -3.29 -4.82 -5.25
CA VAL A 108 -3.96 -4.52 -3.97
C VAL A 108 -5.45 -4.49 -4.30
N ALA A 109 -6.19 -5.52 -3.90
CA ALA A 109 -7.64 -5.36 -3.85
C ALA A 109 -7.83 -4.17 -2.92
N PRO A 110 -8.56 -3.13 -3.34
CA PRO A 110 -8.83 -2.01 -2.45
C PRO A 110 -9.26 -2.62 -1.13
N PRO A 111 -8.65 -2.24 0.01
CA PRO A 111 -9.22 -2.59 1.29
C PRO A 111 -10.73 -2.35 1.21
N PRO A 112 -11.58 -3.05 1.98
CA PRO A 112 -13.01 -2.75 2.00
C PRO A 112 -13.31 -1.22 2.12
N GLY A 113 -12.39 -0.47 2.73
CA GLY A 113 -12.34 1.00 2.85
C GLY A 113 -11.93 1.84 1.62
N GLY A 114 -11.72 1.26 0.44
CA GLY A 114 -11.48 2.02 -0.81
C GLY A 114 -10.01 2.35 -1.12
N ILE A 115 -9.78 3.05 -2.22
CA ILE A 115 -8.47 3.56 -2.65
C ILE A 115 -8.43 5.04 -2.32
N CYS A 116 -7.35 5.50 -1.70
CA CYS A 116 -7.08 6.92 -1.47
C CYS A 116 -5.83 7.37 -2.20
N SER A 117 -5.82 8.60 -2.70
CA SER A 117 -4.65 9.22 -3.30
C SER A 117 -4.60 10.72 -3.01
N PHE A 118 -3.39 11.28 -3.03
CA PHE A 118 -3.26 12.72 -3.25
C PHE A 118 -3.70 13.04 -4.68
N THR A 119 -4.40 14.15 -4.88
CA THR A 119 -4.93 14.52 -6.20
C THR A 119 -3.76 14.79 -7.16
N ALA A 120 -3.68 14.06 -8.27
CA ALA A 120 -2.51 13.95 -9.15
C ALA A 120 -2.05 15.27 -9.81
N ASP A 121 -2.90 16.30 -9.83
CA ASP A 121 -2.57 17.62 -10.36
C ASP A 121 -1.64 18.42 -9.42
N TYR A 122 -1.50 17.98 -8.16
CA TYR A 122 -0.63 18.59 -7.15
C TYR A 122 0.10 17.52 -6.31
N PRO A 123 0.99 16.71 -6.92
CA PRO A 123 1.75 15.69 -6.18
C PRO A 123 2.82 16.31 -5.27
N SER A 124 3.13 17.59 -5.47
CA SER A 124 4.06 18.38 -4.65
C SER A 124 3.35 19.57 -4.00
N ALA A 125 3.67 19.79 -2.73
CA ALA A 125 3.33 21.02 -2.03
C ALA A 125 4.58 21.90 -1.95
N ILE A 126 4.49 23.14 -2.43
CA ILE A 126 5.56 24.15 -2.37
C ILE A 126 5.14 25.18 -1.32
N LEU A 127 5.85 25.18 -0.20
CA LEU A 127 5.66 26.13 0.89
C LEU A 127 6.68 27.26 0.73
N ASP A 128 6.30 28.30 -0.02
CA ASP A 128 7.16 29.46 -0.26
C ASP A 128 7.05 30.47 0.88
N HIS A 129 8.16 30.68 1.57
CA HIS A 129 8.30 31.66 2.65
C HIS A 129 8.68 33.06 2.14
N GLY A 130 8.99 33.19 0.85
CA GLY A 130 9.36 34.45 0.22
C GLY A 130 10.69 35.01 0.74
N ARG A 131 10.79 36.35 0.73
CA ARG A 131 11.93 37.08 1.28
C ARG A 131 11.61 37.49 2.71
N ILE A 132 12.45 37.06 3.65
CA ILE A 132 12.24 37.29 5.08
C ILE A 132 13.46 38.03 5.63
N PRO A 133 13.27 39.16 6.33
CA PRO A 133 14.36 39.80 7.05
C PRO A 133 14.74 38.99 8.30
N ASP A 134 15.97 39.13 8.78
CA ASP A 134 16.54 38.29 9.85
C ASP A 134 15.70 38.28 11.14
N ASN A 135 15.10 39.42 11.49
CA ASN A 135 14.24 39.60 12.66
C ASN A 135 12.85 38.97 12.53
N GLU A 136 12.45 38.51 11.34
CA GLU A 136 11.14 37.91 11.08
C GLU A 136 11.24 36.42 10.74
N ILE A 137 12.43 35.81 10.79
CA ILE A 137 12.60 34.39 10.48
C ILE A 137 11.77 33.53 11.44
N ASN A 138 11.94 33.73 12.75
CA ASN A 138 11.25 32.92 13.74
C ASN A 138 9.73 33.14 13.71
N GLY A 139 8.99 32.07 13.49
CA GLY A 139 7.53 32.09 13.43
C GLY A 139 6.97 32.46 12.05
N ASN A 140 7.80 32.76 11.05
CA ASN A 140 7.32 32.97 9.68
C ASN A 140 6.62 31.70 9.15
N GLN A 141 5.46 31.86 8.52
CA GLN A 141 4.63 30.73 8.08
C GLN A 141 4.39 30.74 6.58
N ALA A 142 4.40 29.54 6.00
CA ALA A 142 3.90 29.27 4.66
C ALA A 142 2.96 28.06 4.73
N SER A 143 1.90 28.06 3.91
CA SER A 143 0.90 26.99 3.95
C SER A 143 0.30 26.69 2.60
N GLN A 144 -0.08 25.42 2.40
CA GLN A 144 -0.79 24.94 1.22
C GLN A 144 -1.75 23.83 1.63
N TYR A 145 -2.84 23.66 0.88
CA TYR A 145 -3.73 22.52 1.07
C TYR A 145 -3.18 21.28 0.34
N LEU A 146 -3.02 20.20 1.09
CA LEU A 146 -2.95 18.86 0.53
C LEU A 146 -4.36 18.44 0.15
N ARG A 147 -4.53 18.08 -1.12
CA ARG A 147 -5.79 17.58 -1.66
C ARG A 147 -5.73 16.08 -1.79
N MET A 148 -6.78 15.41 -1.34
CA MET A 148 -6.86 13.97 -1.38
C MET A 148 -8.27 13.52 -1.70
N LYS A 149 -8.38 12.34 -2.31
CA LYS A 149 -9.65 11.72 -2.64
C LYS A 149 -9.59 10.25 -2.29
N CYS A 150 -10.71 9.74 -1.79
CA CYS A 150 -10.91 8.30 -1.59
C CYS A 150 -12.10 7.83 -2.42
N SER A 151 -12.08 6.59 -2.90
CA SER A 151 -13.23 5.98 -3.60
C SER A 151 -14.36 5.52 -2.67
N LYS A 152 -14.11 5.49 -1.36
CA LYS A 152 -15.09 5.22 -0.30
C LYS A 152 -14.74 6.07 0.91
N ASP A 153 -15.67 6.15 1.85
CA ASP A 153 -15.41 6.76 3.16
C ASP A 153 -14.23 6.04 3.84
N ALA A 154 -13.19 6.80 4.16
CA ALA A 154 -11.99 6.28 4.78
C ALA A 154 -11.39 7.30 5.74
N THR A 155 -10.71 6.81 6.77
CA THR A 155 -9.76 7.62 7.53
C THR A 155 -8.37 7.31 7.00
N VAL A 156 -7.65 8.33 6.56
CA VAL A 156 -6.24 8.22 6.18
C VAL A 156 -5.38 8.82 7.27
N ARG A 157 -4.17 8.30 7.45
CA ARG A 157 -3.13 8.91 8.27
C ARG A 157 -2.05 9.51 7.40
N ILE A 158 -1.69 10.75 7.72
CA ILE A 158 -0.70 11.51 6.99
C ILE A 158 0.45 11.87 7.92
N TYR A 159 1.67 11.57 7.51
CA TYR A 159 2.88 11.84 8.28
C TYR A 159 4.05 12.18 7.38
N SER A 160 5.11 12.74 7.97
CA SER A 160 6.38 12.97 7.27
C SER A 160 7.52 12.20 7.95
N VAL A 161 8.60 11.99 7.20
CA VAL A 161 9.86 11.41 7.72
C VAL A 161 10.72 12.55 8.28
N SER A 162 10.27 13.13 9.39
CA SER A 162 10.91 14.23 10.12
C SER A 162 11.45 13.76 11.48
N ASP A 163 12.08 14.66 12.25
CA ASP A 163 12.34 14.39 13.66
C ASP A 163 11.05 14.30 14.50
N THR A 164 11.20 13.96 15.79
CA THR A 164 10.08 13.83 16.74
C THR A 164 9.30 15.12 16.99
N GLU A 165 9.92 16.26 16.69
CA GLU A 165 9.32 17.59 16.79
C GLU A 165 8.67 18.06 15.48
N SER A 166 8.69 17.22 14.44
CA SER A 166 8.26 17.54 13.07
C SER A 166 9.12 18.59 12.38
N ARG A 167 10.40 18.70 12.75
CA ARG A 167 11.35 19.64 12.16
C ARG A 167 12.07 19.03 10.97
N LEU A 168 12.19 19.85 9.94
CA LEU A 168 13.04 19.68 8.78
C LEU A 168 14.17 20.71 8.87
N ARG A 169 15.42 20.27 8.81
CA ARG A 169 16.57 21.19 8.73
C ARG A 169 16.65 21.78 7.33
N LEU A 170 16.68 23.12 7.25
CA LEU A 170 16.82 23.86 5.99
C LEU A 170 18.25 24.35 5.78
N LYS A 171 18.91 24.80 6.84
CA LYS A 171 20.33 25.22 6.89
C LYS A 171 20.93 25.00 8.27
N ASN A 172 22.16 25.45 8.49
CA ASN A 172 22.69 25.66 9.83
C ASN A 172 21.76 26.61 10.60
N ASN A 173 21.36 26.19 11.80
CA ASN A 173 20.49 26.93 12.71
C ASN A 173 19.11 27.33 12.18
N LEU A 174 18.68 26.86 11.01
CA LEU A 174 17.36 27.16 10.43
C LEU A 174 16.62 25.86 10.14
N TYR A 175 15.42 25.77 10.70
CA TYR A 175 14.51 24.63 10.58
C TYR A 175 13.13 25.09 10.14
N SER A 176 12.35 24.17 9.59
CA SER A 176 10.92 24.31 9.38
C SER A 176 10.21 23.26 10.23
N ARG A 177 9.30 23.69 11.10
CA ARG A 177 8.35 22.80 11.78
C ARG A 177 7.12 22.61 10.90
N LEU A 178 6.79 21.36 10.63
CA LEU A 178 5.67 20.98 9.78
C LEU A 178 4.47 20.54 10.61
N THR A 179 3.30 21.07 10.27
CA THR A 179 2.02 20.66 10.84
C THR A 179 0.99 20.42 9.76
N LEU A 180 0.04 19.53 10.04
CA LEU A 180 -1.13 19.28 9.21
C LEU A 180 -2.39 19.50 10.03
N ASN A 181 -3.26 20.41 9.60
CA ASN A 181 -4.43 20.84 10.37
C ASN A 181 -4.07 21.27 11.82
N GLY A 182 -2.87 21.82 12.01
CA GLY A 182 -2.35 22.23 13.32
C GLY A 182 -1.71 21.12 14.16
N TYR A 183 -1.74 19.86 13.72
CA TYR A 183 -1.11 18.74 14.41
C TYR A 183 0.32 18.50 13.89
N PRO A 184 1.28 18.13 14.77
CA PRO A 184 2.64 17.78 14.36
C PRO A 184 2.67 16.68 13.29
N LEU A 185 3.36 16.92 12.18
CA LEU A 185 3.42 16.01 11.04
C LEU A 185 4.61 15.04 11.14
N ASN A 186 4.65 14.19 12.16
CA ASN A 186 5.72 13.19 12.34
C ASN A 186 5.17 11.76 12.45
N SER A 187 5.98 10.78 12.05
CA SER A 187 5.64 9.36 12.14
C SER A 187 5.67 8.82 13.58
N SER A 188 6.50 9.37 14.46
CA SER A 188 6.61 8.93 15.86
C SER A 188 5.32 9.13 16.68
N GLY A 189 4.50 10.13 16.33
CA GLY A 189 3.18 10.37 16.91
C GLY A 189 2.04 9.60 16.23
N GLY A 190 2.36 8.69 15.30
CA GLY A 190 1.37 7.91 14.55
C GLY A 190 0.73 8.64 13.36
N GLY A 191 1.15 9.87 13.06
CA GLY A 191 0.59 10.69 11.99
C GLY A 191 -0.74 11.37 12.33
N VAL A 192 -1.22 12.21 11.40
CA VAL A 192 -2.44 12.99 11.55
C VAL A 192 -3.59 12.27 10.83
N PRO A 193 -4.65 11.86 11.54
CA PRO A 193 -5.82 11.25 10.91
C PRO A 193 -6.65 12.31 10.18
N VAL A 194 -7.10 11.98 8.97
CA VAL A 194 -7.97 12.79 8.14
C VAL A 194 -9.09 11.89 7.62
N TYR A 195 -10.33 12.24 7.94
CA TYR A 195 -11.49 11.58 7.37
C TYR A 195 -11.77 12.13 5.97
N VAL A 196 -11.92 11.23 5.01
CA VAL A 196 -12.20 11.53 3.61
C VAL A 196 -13.48 10.83 3.23
N ARG A 197 -14.48 11.61 2.83
CA ARG A 197 -15.75 11.09 2.31
C ARG A 197 -15.52 10.53 0.91
N GLY A 198 -16.04 9.33 0.65
CA GLY A 198 -15.93 8.65 -0.63
C GLY A 198 -16.45 9.51 -1.78
N ASP A 199 -15.70 9.54 -2.87
CA ASP A 199 -15.94 10.31 -4.10
C ASP A 199 -15.87 11.85 -3.97
N TYR A 200 -15.66 12.38 -2.77
CA TYR A 200 -15.45 13.81 -2.53
C TYR A 200 -13.97 14.11 -2.24
N GLU A 201 -13.53 15.29 -2.65
CA GLU A 201 -12.20 15.79 -2.31
C GLU A 201 -12.18 16.27 -0.84
N ALA A 202 -11.16 15.86 -0.10
CA ALA A 202 -10.83 16.38 1.21
C ALA A 202 -9.57 17.24 1.15
N ASN A 203 -9.54 18.27 2.00
CA ASN A 203 -8.44 19.22 2.09
C ASN A 203 -7.84 19.19 3.50
N ALA A 204 -6.51 19.11 3.57
CA ALA A 204 -5.77 19.22 4.82
C ALA A 204 -4.72 20.32 4.70
N LEU A 205 -4.72 21.27 5.63
CA LEU A 205 -3.83 22.42 5.61
C LEU A 205 -2.44 22.01 6.10
N LEU A 206 -1.50 21.89 5.17
CA LEU A 206 -0.09 21.74 5.46
C LEU A 206 0.52 23.11 5.75
N LYS A 207 1.21 23.24 6.87
CA LYS A 207 1.86 24.49 7.29
C LYS A 207 3.30 24.22 7.67
N SER A 208 4.20 25.07 7.15
CA SER A 208 5.58 25.22 7.57
C SER A 208 5.70 26.46 8.44
N THR A 209 6.39 26.34 9.57
CA THR A 209 6.77 27.46 10.44
C THR A 209 8.27 27.45 10.65
N LEU A 210 8.94 28.56 10.31
CA LEU A 210 10.39 28.65 10.47
C LEU A 210 10.79 28.80 11.94
N GLU A 211 11.86 28.12 12.31
CA GLU A 211 12.46 28.14 13.64
C GLU A 211 13.98 28.23 13.54
N THR A 212 14.58 29.02 14.42
CA THR A 212 16.02 29.17 14.52
C THR A 212 16.55 28.66 15.86
N THR A 213 17.75 28.07 15.83
CA THR A 213 18.46 27.63 17.05
C THR A 213 19.70 28.49 17.33
N GLY A 214 19.88 29.56 16.57
CA GLY A 214 21.06 30.44 16.60
C GLY A 214 21.07 31.38 15.40
N PRO A 215 22.17 32.13 15.18
CA PRO A 215 22.33 33.00 14.03
C PRO A 215 22.19 32.23 12.71
N VAL A 216 21.51 32.82 11.73
CA VAL A 216 21.29 32.25 10.40
C VAL A 216 22.04 33.08 9.37
N GLU A 217 22.83 32.44 8.52
CA GLU A 217 23.52 33.13 7.45
C GLU A 217 22.54 33.58 6.35
N ALA A 218 22.70 34.83 5.90
CA ALA A 218 21.91 35.39 4.82
C ALA A 218 22.05 34.56 3.53
N GLY A 219 20.95 34.50 2.76
CA GLY A 219 20.91 33.84 1.45
C GLY A 219 19.80 32.78 1.34
N PRO A 220 19.64 32.17 0.14
CA PRO A 220 18.51 31.31 -0.17
C PRO A 220 18.55 30.00 0.62
N PHE A 221 17.41 29.50 1.08
CA PHE A 221 17.27 28.20 1.73
C PHE A 221 16.25 27.33 1.01
N ILE A 222 16.44 26.00 1.09
CA ILE A 222 15.53 25.01 0.51
C ILE A 222 15.55 23.76 1.38
N GLY A 223 14.41 23.09 1.50
CA GLY A 223 14.29 21.79 2.15
C GLY A 223 13.29 20.93 1.39
N ASN A 224 13.53 19.62 1.40
CA ASN A 224 12.63 18.64 0.79
C ASN A 224 12.31 17.56 1.83
N ILE A 225 11.06 17.13 1.85
CA ILE A 225 10.60 16.04 2.72
C ILE A 225 9.49 15.26 2.04
N SER A 226 9.41 13.97 2.33
CA SER A 226 8.33 13.12 1.86
C SER A 226 7.16 13.17 2.84
N ILE A 227 5.96 13.38 2.30
CA ILE A 227 4.69 13.22 2.99
C ILE A 227 4.07 11.90 2.55
N ILE A 228 3.73 11.06 3.50
CA ILE A 228 3.21 9.71 3.27
C ILE A 228 1.77 9.65 3.76
N MET A 229 0.92 9.02 2.96
CA MET A 229 -0.46 8.71 3.30
C MET A 229 -0.61 7.19 3.45
N THR A 230 -1.22 6.75 4.54
CA THR A 230 -1.64 5.37 4.75
C THR A 230 -3.14 5.32 5.03
N ILE A 231 -3.81 4.27 4.58
CA ILE A 231 -5.23 4.05 4.88
C ILE A 231 -5.31 3.25 6.19
N ASP A 232 -6.13 3.72 7.14
CA ASP A 232 -6.30 3.07 8.45
C ASP A 232 -7.07 1.75 8.39
#